data_AF-A0A0J9S6F5-F1
#
_entry.id   AF-A0A0J9S6F5-F1
#
_cell.length_a   1.000
_cell.length_b   1.000
_cell.length_c   1.000
_cell.angle_alpha   90.00
_cell.angle_beta   90.00
_cell.angle_gamma   90.00
#
_symmetry.space_group_name_H-M   'P 1'
#
loop_
_entity.id
_entity.type
_entity.pdbx_description
1 polymer ?
#
loop_
_entity_poly.entity_id
_entity_poly.type
_entity_poly.pdbx_seq_one_letter_code
_entity_poly.pdbx_strand_id
1 'polypeptide(L)'
;MEKYKQILAKLKWHKNRSCEKYQFGMFEIDKREVFITTEHSYGFVNNKPLLSGHILLTTLKKKKKYNDLEIDEVIDINLLSNFMCHVMGALHNTTNFSIAIQDGKEAGQTVEQVHIHIIPRKSADYQNNDNIYKDMNRLNWGYGRDVVCSACQHLVKVPSKGPVEETFKLEEFK
;
A
#
# COMPACT_ATOMS: atom_id res chain seq x y z
N MET A 1 5.85 22.00 -1.90
CA MET A 1 5.48 21.85 -0.49
C MET A 1 4.06 22.34 -0.21
N GLU A 2 3.70 23.59 -0.52
CA GLU A 2 2.36 24.15 -0.24
C GLU A 2 1.18 23.28 -0.75
N LYS A 3 1.27 22.78 -1.98
CA LYS A 3 0.30 21.82 -2.54
C LYS A 3 0.02 20.64 -1.59
N TYR A 4 1.06 20.04 -1.01
CA TYR A 4 0.92 18.85 -0.16
C TYR A 4 0.40 19.20 1.23
N LYS A 5 0.66 20.41 1.73
CA LYS A 5 -0.01 20.95 2.93
C LYS A 5 -1.53 21.04 2.73
N GLN A 6 -1.95 21.57 1.58
CA GLN A 6 -3.37 21.68 1.23
C GLN A 6 -4.03 20.30 1.07
N ILE A 7 -3.31 19.32 0.51
CA ILE A 7 -3.79 17.93 0.44
C ILE A 7 -4.00 17.37 1.85
N LEU A 8 -3.00 17.46 2.72
CA LEU A 8 -3.11 16.94 4.10
C LEU A 8 -4.25 17.61 4.89
N ALA A 9 -4.49 18.91 4.67
CA ALA A 9 -5.62 19.62 5.24
C ALA A 9 -6.97 19.06 4.73
N LYS A 10 -7.09 18.80 3.43
CA LYS A 10 -8.30 18.19 2.83
C LYS A 10 -8.54 16.76 3.32
N LEU A 11 -7.48 16.01 3.57
CA LEU A 11 -7.51 14.65 4.11
C LEU A 11 -7.82 14.61 5.63
N LYS A 12 -8.00 15.78 6.27
CA LYS A 12 -8.13 15.96 7.72
C LYS A 12 -7.06 15.18 8.51
N TRP A 13 -5.87 15.12 7.95
CA TRP A 13 -4.74 14.43 8.55
C TRP A 13 -4.18 15.21 9.74
N HIS A 14 -3.79 14.49 10.77
CA HIS A 14 -3.00 15.00 11.89
C HIS A 14 -2.13 13.88 12.45
N LYS A 15 -1.01 14.23 13.08
CA LYS A 15 0.06 13.30 13.47
C LYS A 15 -0.41 12.05 14.25
N ASN A 16 -1.36 12.22 15.16
CA ASN A 16 -1.83 11.13 16.02
C ASN A 16 -3.12 10.47 15.50
N ARG A 17 -3.54 10.81 14.27
CA ARG A 17 -4.74 10.22 13.68
C ARG A 17 -4.52 8.73 13.51
N SER A 18 -5.37 7.95 14.17
CA SER A 18 -5.36 6.50 14.07
C SER A 18 -6.78 5.95 14.22
N CYS A 19 -6.98 4.72 13.78
CA CYS A 19 -8.20 3.98 14.02
C CYS A 19 -7.98 2.92 15.13
N GLU A 20 -9.08 2.51 15.78
CA GLU A 20 -9.05 1.40 16.74
C GLU A 20 -8.62 0.10 16.08
N LYS A 21 -9.11 -0.16 14.85
CA LYS A 21 -8.81 -1.35 14.03
C LYS A 21 -8.65 -0.96 12.57
N TYR A 22 -7.76 -1.65 11.86
CA TYR A 22 -7.56 -1.47 10.42
C TYR A 22 -7.95 -2.75 9.68
N GLN A 23 -9.12 -2.74 9.04
CA GLN A 23 -9.61 -3.89 8.29
C GLN A 23 -9.21 -3.83 6.83
N PHE A 24 -8.72 -4.95 6.30
CA PHE A 24 -8.45 -5.15 4.89
C PHE A 24 -9.08 -6.47 4.41
N GLY A 25 -10.30 -6.39 3.88
CA GLY A 25 -11.08 -7.56 3.46
C GLY A 25 -11.53 -8.40 4.65
N MET A 26 -10.87 -9.55 4.86
CA MET A 26 -11.09 -10.41 6.03
C MET A 26 -9.93 -10.34 7.04
N PHE A 27 -8.89 -9.57 6.71
CA PHE A 27 -7.69 -9.44 7.51
C PHE A 27 -7.75 -8.20 8.40
N GLU A 28 -7.02 -8.25 9.50
CA GLU A 28 -6.71 -7.09 10.32
C GLU A 28 -5.23 -6.72 10.11
N ILE A 29 -4.99 -5.45 9.77
CA ILE A 29 -3.65 -4.90 9.57
C ILE A 29 -3.12 -4.41 10.91
N ASP A 30 -1.89 -4.80 11.25
CA ASP A 30 -1.27 -4.36 12.50
C ASP A 30 -1.00 -2.85 12.44
N LYS A 31 -1.26 -2.14 13.55
CA LYS A 31 -1.05 -0.69 13.61
C LYS A 31 0.39 -0.27 13.28
N ARG A 32 1.37 -1.14 13.51
CA ARG A 32 2.78 -0.92 13.20
C ARG A 32 3.07 -0.93 11.69
N GLU A 33 2.19 -1.52 10.89
CA GLU A 33 2.31 -1.59 9.43
C GLU A 33 1.64 -0.39 8.74
N VAL A 34 0.81 0.38 9.48
CA VAL A 34 0.10 1.57 9.00
C VAL A 34 0.96 2.81 9.21
N PHE A 35 1.25 3.54 8.13
CA PHE A 35 2.07 4.75 8.16
C PHE A 35 1.26 6.05 8.04
N ILE A 36 0.00 5.98 7.58
CA ILE A 36 -0.87 7.16 7.46
C ILE A 36 -2.34 6.77 7.59
N THR A 37 -3.13 7.63 8.25
CA THR A 37 -4.59 7.52 8.34
C THR A 37 -5.20 8.89 8.07
N THR A 38 -6.22 8.94 7.21
CA THR A 38 -6.95 10.15 6.79
C THR A 38 -8.40 10.07 7.25
N GLU A 39 -9.26 10.96 6.77
CA GLU A 39 -10.68 10.90 7.08
C GLU A 39 -11.32 9.59 6.64
N HIS A 40 -11.02 9.15 5.42
CA HIS A 40 -11.68 8.01 4.80
C HIS A 40 -10.75 6.84 4.46
N SER A 41 -9.44 7.02 4.54
CA SER A 41 -8.45 6.06 4.04
C SER A 41 -7.32 5.81 5.02
N TYR A 42 -6.54 4.77 4.76
CA TYR A 42 -5.26 4.55 5.40
C TYR A 42 -4.27 3.90 4.44
N GLY A 43 -2.98 4.09 4.73
CA GLY A 43 -1.88 3.52 3.96
C GLY A 43 -1.01 2.62 4.83
N PHE A 44 -0.63 1.47 4.28
CA PHE A 44 0.14 0.44 4.97
C PHE A 44 1.13 -0.24 4.04
N VAL A 45 2.19 -0.82 4.62
CA VAL A 45 3.22 -1.54 3.87
C VAL A 45 2.68 -2.85 3.31
N ASN A 46 3.08 -3.23 2.10
CA ASN A 46 2.71 -4.52 1.53
C ASN A 46 3.60 -5.63 2.10
N ASN A 47 3.01 -6.72 2.60
CA ASN A 47 3.74 -7.88 3.11
C ASN A 47 4.41 -8.72 2.00
N LYS A 48 3.98 -8.56 0.75
CA LYS A 48 4.57 -9.19 -0.44
C LYS A 48 4.82 -8.13 -1.51
N PRO A 49 5.80 -7.24 -1.28
CA PRO A 49 6.06 -6.15 -2.18
C PRO A 49 6.63 -6.68 -3.51
N LEU A 50 6.01 -6.32 -4.64
CA LEU A 50 6.55 -6.63 -5.98
C LEU A 50 7.93 -5.98 -6.22
N LEU A 51 8.12 -4.78 -5.68
CA LEU A 51 9.37 -4.02 -5.70
C LEU A 51 9.51 -3.28 -4.37
N SER A 52 10.73 -2.86 -4.04
CA SER A 52 11.00 -2.04 -2.86
C SER A 52 10.14 -0.78 -2.86
N GLY A 53 9.48 -0.50 -1.73
CA GLY A 53 8.56 0.63 -1.58
C GLY A 53 7.13 0.40 -2.07
N HIS A 54 6.75 -0.83 -2.45
CA HIS A 54 5.36 -1.17 -2.76
C HIS A 54 4.49 -1.03 -1.50
N ILE A 55 3.61 -0.03 -1.52
CA ILE A 55 2.62 0.23 -0.47
C ILE A 55 1.20 0.06 -1.01
N LEU A 56 0.25 -0.12 -0.09
CA LEU A 56 -1.17 -0.19 -0.39
C LEU A 56 -1.91 0.96 0.31
N LEU A 57 -2.84 1.58 -0.40
CA LEU A 57 -3.83 2.50 0.16
C LEU A 57 -5.20 1.88 0.07
N THR A 58 -6.01 1.97 1.12
CA THR A 58 -7.38 1.44 1.13
C THR A 58 -8.29 2.33 1.97
N THR A 59 -9.60 2.13 1.86
CA THR A 59 -10.61 2.83 2.64
C THR A 59 -10.73 2.25 4.05
N LEU A 60 -11.05 3.10 5.03
CA LEU A 60 -11.35 2.67 6.40
C LEU A 60 -12.64 1.82 6.46
N LYS A 61 -13.63 2.18 5.63
CA LYS A 61 -14.83 1.36 5.43
C LYS A 61 -14.56 0.31 4.37
N LYS A 62 -14.90 -0.95 4.66
CA LYS A 62 -14.79 -2.04 3.68
C LYS A 62 -15.79 -1.85 2.54
N LYS A 63 -15.27 -1.54 1.36
CA LYS A 63 -16.01 -1.43 0.09
C LYS A 63 -15.29 -2.26 -0.96
N LYS A 64 -16.01 -3.10 -1.71
CA LYS A 64 -15.40 -4.16 -2.55
C LYS A 64 -14.92 -3.61 -3.89
N LYS A 65 -15.73 -2.73 -4.48
CA LYS A 65 -15.53 -2.16 -5.81
C LYS A 65 -15.25 -0.67 -5.76
N TYR A 66 -14.50 -0.18 -6.72
CA TYR A 66 -14.20 1.25 -6.81
C TYR A 66 -15.48 2.10 -6.98
N ASN A 67 -16.47 1.59 -7.71
CA ASN A 67 -17.78 2.22 -7.86
C ASN A 67 -18.67 2.15 -6.60
N ASP A 68 -18.27 1.40 -5.56
CA ASP A 68 -18.98 1.40 -4.28
C ASP A 68 -18.61 2.63 -3.44
N LEU A 69 -17.52 3.33 -3.75
CA LEU A 69 -17.00 4.46 -2.98
C LEU A 69 -17.92 5.69 -3.07
N GLU A 70 -18.08 6.40 -1.94
CA GLU A 70 -18.71 7.73 -1.98
C GLU A 70 -17.76 8.75 -2.61
N ILE A 71 -18.30 9.87 -3.07
CA ILE A 71 -17.51 10.97 -3.67
C ILE A 71 -16.36 11.41 -2.75
N ASP A 72 -16.64 11.57 -1.44
CA ASP A 72 -15.62 11.98 -0.48
C ASP A 72 -14.52 10.93 -0.29
N GLU A 73 -14.86 9.64 -0.37
CA GLU A 73 -13.90 8.54 -0.29
C GLU A 73 -13.03 8.46 -1.56
N VAL A 74 -13.63 8.69 -2.73
CA VAL A 74 -12.91 8.80 -4.01
C VAL A 74 -11.92 9.97 -3.96
N ILE A 75 -12.35 11.14 -3.48
CA ILE A 75 -11.48 12.32 -3.36
C ILE A 75 -10.35 12.03 -2.38
N ASP A 76 -10.66 11.52 -1.18
CA ASP A 76 -9.69 11.26 -0.12
C ASP A 76 -8.61 10.26 -0.58
N ILE A 77 -9.00 9.08 -1.09
CA ILE A 77 -8.02 8.04 -1.45
C ILE A 77 -7.12 8.46 -2.62
N ASN A 78 -7.62 9.25 -3.57
CA ASN A 78 -6.83 9.73 -4.71
C ASN A 78 -5.91 10.89 -4.33
N LEU A 79 -6.36 11.80 -3.46
CA LEU A 79 -5.48 12.83 -2.89
C LEU A 79 -4.37 12.20 -2.04
N LEU A 80 -4.71 11.18 -1.24
CA LEU A 80 -3.74 10.40 -0.49
C LEU A 80 -2.74 9.69 -1.42
N SER A 81 -3.22 9.09 -2.52
CA SER A 81 -2.36 8.47 -3.54
C SER A 81 -1.36 9.45 -4.15
N ASN A 82 -1.81 10.66 -4.50
CA ASN A 82 -0.94 11.72 -4.99
C ASN A 82 0.13 12.13 -3.97
N PHE A 83 -0.28 12.31 -2.71
CA PHE A 83 0.64 12.64 -1.62
C PHE A 83 1.67 11.52 -1.38
N MET A 84 1.23 10.27 -1.38
CA MET A 84 2.14 9.14 -1.17
C MET A 84 3.11 8.93 -2.31
N CYS A 85 2.75 9.19 -3.57
CA CYS A 85 3.75 9.17 -4.65
C CYS A 85 4.86 10.22 -4.42
N HIS A 86 4.52 11.40 -3.89
CA HIS A 86 5.53 12.41 -3.55
C HIS A 86 6.47 11.92 -2.43
N VAL A 87 5.90 11.40 -1.34
CA VAL A 87 6.66 10.87 -0.20
C VAL A 87 7.56 9.71 -0.62
N MET A 88 6.99 8.72 -1.33
CA MET A 88 7.74 7.55 -1.78
C MET A 88 8.79 7.91 -2.82
N GLY A 89 8.61 8.98 -3.59
CA GLY A 89 9.61 9.46 -4.54
C GLY A 89 10.85 10.02 -3.85
N ALA A 90 10.63 10.81 -2.79
CA ALA A 90 11.71 11.30 -1.94
C ALA A 90 12.42 10.14 -1.22
N LEU A 91 11.67 9.16 -0.72
CA LEU A 91 12.24 8.02 0.03
C LEU A 91 13.02 7.04 -0.84
N HIS A 92 12.50 6.73 -2.03
CA HIS A 92 13.12 5.74 -2.90
C HIS A 92 14.02 6.34 -3.97
N ASN A 93 14.24 7.66 -3.96
CA ASN A 93 14.99 8.40 -4.96
C ASN A 93 14.50 8.09 -6.39
N THR A 94 13.20 8.28 -6.62
CA THR A 94 12.59 8.10 -7.94
C THR A 94 11.45 9.08 -8.21
N THR A 95 11.20 9.35 -9.49
CA THR A 95 10.07 10.14 -9.98
C THR A 95 9.03 9.29 -10.71
N ASN A 96 9.23 7.97 -10.79
CA ASN A 96 8.43 7.06 -11.61
C ASN A 96 7.64 6.09 -10.72
N PHE A 97 6.38 5.82 -11.05
CA PHE A 97 5.50 4.95 -10.29
C PHE A 97 4.60 4.12 -11.20
N SER A 98 4.30 2.89 -10.77
CA SER A 98 3.12 2.17 -11.24
C SER A 98 2.03 2.33 -10.18
N ILE A 99 0.89 2.87 -10.60
CA ILE A 99 -0.30 3.06 -9.76
C ILE A 99 -1.41 2.21 -10.35
N ALA A 100 -1.98 1.30 -9.57
CA ALA A 100 -2.96 0.35 -10.08
C ALA A 100 -4.07 0.04 -9.08
N ILE A 101 -5.28 -0.22 -9.59
CA ILE A 101 -6.40 -0.79 -8.85
C ILE A 101 -6.85 -2.03 -9.62
N GLN A 102 -6.92 -3.17 -8.93
CA GLN A 102 -7.53 -4.38 -9.47
C GLN A 102 -8.99 -4.42 -9.03
N ASP A 103 -9.90 -3.84 -9.82
CA ASP A 103 -11.31 -3.66 -9.44
C ASP A 103 -12.18 -4.90 -9.74
N GLY A 104 -11.98 -5.98 -8.98
CA GLY A 104 -12.72 -7.23 -9.10
C GLY A 104 -11.88 -8.45 -9.40
N LYS A 105 -12.48 -9.62 -9.19
CA LYS A 105 -11.81 -10.93 -9.37
C LYS A 105 -11.16 -11.09 -10.75
N GLU A 106 -11.89 -10.77 -11.81
CA GLU A 106 -11.38 -10.88 -13.19
C GLU A 106 -10.29 -9.83 -13.52
N ALA A 107 -10.17 -8.77 -12.72
CA ALA A 107 -9.08 -7.81 -12.79
C ALA A 107 -7.88 -8.20 -11.90
N GLY A 108 -7.93 -9.37 -11.25
CA GLY A 108 -6.87 -9.89 -10.37
C GLY A 108 -7.01 -9.51 -8.89
N GLN A 109 -8.16 -8.98 -8.46
CA GLN A 109 -8.37 -8.62 -7.05
C GLN A 109 -8.34 -9.86 -6.15
N THR A 110 -7.44 -9.90 -5.19
CA THR A 110 -7.29 -11.02 -4.25
C THR A 110 -7.92 -10.76 -2.88
N VAL A 111 -7.99 -9.50 -2.46
CA VAL A 111 -8.67 -9.07 -1.23
C VAL A 111 -9.90 -8.25 -1.60
N GLU A 112 -11.07 -8.65 -1.12
CA GLU A 112 -12.37 -8.01 -1.41
C GLU A 112 -12.57 -6.67 -0.67
N GLN A 113 -11.65 -5.75 -0.92
CA GLN A 113 -11.68 -4.36 -0.47
C GLN A 113 -10.89 -3.52 -1.47
N VAL A 114 -11.37 -2.34 -1.83
CA VAL A 114 -10.68 -1.43 -2.75
C VAL A 114 -9.29 -1.10 -2.22
N HIS A 115 -8.25 -1.29 -3.03
CA HIS A 115 -6.92 -0.83 -2.70
C HIS A 115 -6.17 -0.33 -3.92
N ILE A 116 -5.40 0.74 -3.72
CA ILE A 116 -4.48 1.30 -4.70
C ILE A 116 -3.09 0.76 -4.39
N HIS A 117 -2.47 0.12 -5.38
CA HIS A 117 -1.05 -0.18 -5.37
C HIS A 117 -0.27 1.08 -5.76
N ILE A 118 0.74 1.44 -4.96
CA ILE A 118 1.74 2.43 -5.35
C ILE A 118 3.09 1.74 -5.33
N ILE A 119 3.72 1.63 -6.49
CA ILE A 119 4.97 0.90 -6.69
C ILE A 119 6.00 1.87 -7.29
N PRO A 120 6.98 2.35 -6.49
CA PRO A 120 8.09 3.15 -6.99
C PRO A 120 8.88 2.37 -8.05
N ARG A 121 9.21 3.02 -9.16
CA ARG A 121 9.88 2.40 -10.32
C ARG A 121 11.28 2.95 -10.51
N LYS A 122 12.23 2.11 -10.90
CA LYS A 122 13.60 2.50 -11.27
C LYS A 122 13.96 1.93 -12.64
N SER A 123 14.96 2.52 -13.29
CA SER A 123 15.45 1.95 -14.55
C SER A 123 15.89 0.50 -14.34
N ALA A 124 15.47 -0.38 -15.25
CA ALA A 124 15.77 -1.82 -15.25
C ALA A 124 15.33 -2.60 -14.00
N ASP A 125 14.37 -2.09 -13.20
CA ASP A 125 13.75 -2.86 -12.11
C ASP A 125 12.94 -4.08 -12.62
N TYR A 126 12.51 -4.02 -13.88
CA TYR A 126 11.98 -5.11 -14.68
C TYR A 126 12.68 -5.15 -16.03
N GLN A 127 13.01 -6.35 -16.52
CA GLN A 127 13.51 -6.53 -17.89
C GLN A 127 12.42 -6.22 -18.94
N ASN A 128 11.17 -6.60 -18.64
CA ASN A 128 9.99 -6.21 -19.40
C ASN A 128 8.95 -5.67 -18.42
N ASN A 129 8.57 -4.40 -18.58
CA ASN A 129 7.64 -3.70 -17.70
C ASN A 129 6.27 -4.40 -17.59
N ASP A 130 5.80 -5.06 -18.65
CA ASP A 130 4.48 -5.71 -18.64
C ASP A 130 4.43 -6.95 -17.74
N ASN A 131 5.59 -7.47 -17.30
CA ASN A 131 5.61 -8.58 -16.35
C ASN A 131 5.06 -8.18 -14.98
N ILE A 132 5.05 -6.88 -14.64
CA ILE A 132 4.46 -6.41 -13.37
C ILE A 132 2.98 -6.79 -13.24
N TYR A 133 2.22 -6.81 -14.35
CA TYR A 133 0.82 -7.21 -14.35
C TYR A 133 0.66 -8.71 -14.08
N LYS A 134 1.56 -9.53 -14.63
CA LYS A 134 1.56 -10.98 -14.39
C LYS A 134 1.88 -11.28 -12.94
N ASP A 135 2.86 -10.58 -12.37
CA ASP A 135 3.30 -10.81 -11.00
C ASP A 135 2.27 -10.27 -9.98
N MET A 136 1.59 -9.16 -10.29
CA MET A 136 0.47 -8.64 -9.50
C MET A 136 -0.70 -9.64 -9.46
N ASN A 137 -0.97 -10.35 -10.55
CA ASN A 137 -2.03 -11.36 -10.63
C ASN A 137 -1.64 -12.74 -10.05
N ARG A 138 -0.34 -13.03 -9.86
CA ARG A 138 0.16 -14.34 -9.38
C ARG A 138 0.13 -14.51 -7.87
N LEU A 139 -0.14 -13.45 -7.12
CA LEU A 139 -0.13 -13.45 -5.64
C LEU A 139 -1.36 -14.20 -5.07
N ASN A 140 -1.36 -15.52 -5.23
CA ASN A 140 -2.27 -16.41 -4.53
C ASN A 140 -1.88 -16.47 -3.04
N TRP A 141 -2.73 -15.83 -2.23
CA TRP A 141 -2.90 -15.98 -0.76
C TRP A 141 -1.79 -15.42 0.13
N GLY A 142 -2.15 -14.46 1.00
CA GLY A 142 -1.33 -13.99 2.12
C GLY A 142 -2.01 -14.26 3.46
N TYR A 143 -1.32 -14.99 4.35
CA TYR A 143 -0.93 -14.64 5.73
C TYR A 143 -0.18 -15.86 6.30
N GLY A 144 1.01 -15.64 6.88
CA GLY A 144 1.90 -16.68 7.44
C GLY A 144 2.46 -17.64 6.40
N ARG A 145 3.78 -17.72 6.20
CA ARG A 145 4.35 -18.86 5.48
C ARG A 145 5.58 -19.42 6.16
N ASP A 146 5.43 -20.69 6.50
CA ASP A 146 6.51 -21.63 6.51
C ASP A 146 7.16 -21.69 5.12
N VAL A 147 8.47 -21.49 5.07
CA VAL A 147 9.26 -21.63 3.85
C VAL A 147 9.80 -23.04 3.79
N VAL A 148 9.36 -23.82 2.80
CA VAL A 148 9.97 -25.13 2.54
C VAL A 148 11.26 -24.93 1.76
N CYS A 149 12.39 -25.28 2.36
CA CYS A 149 13.68 -25.27 1.67
C CYS A 149 13.63 -26.21 0.47
N SER A 150 13.87 -25.70 -0.73
CA SER A 150 13.82 -26.51 -1.96
C SER A 150 14.91 -27.59 -2.03
N ALA A 151 16.01 -27.42 -1.28
CA ALA A 151 17.10 -28.38 -1.25
C ALA A 151 16.87 -29.55 -0.28
N CYS A 152 16.25 -29.30 0.88
CA CYS A 152 16.12 -30.31 1.95
C CYS A 152 14.68 -30.57 2.42
N GLN A 153 13.69 -29.94 1.79
CA GLN A 153 12.26 -30.04 2.13
C GLN A 153 11.91 -29.65 3.58
N HIS A 154 12.83 -28.98 4.28
CA HIS A 154 12.60 -28.56 5.66
C HIS A 154 11.72 -27.31 5.74
N LEU A 155 10.77 -27.35 6.68
CA LEU A 155 9.80 -26.29 6.94
C LEU A 155 10.41 -25.22 7.86
N VAL A 156 10.82 -24.08 7.30
CA VAL A 156 11.34 -22.95 8.06
C VAL A 156 10.20 -22.01 8.43
N LYS A 157 9.83 -22.00 9.72
CA LYS A 157 8.98 -20.96 10.29
C LYS A 157 9.74 -19.64 10.26
N VAL A 158 9.41 -18.75 9.34
CA VAL A 158 10.04 -17.41 9.29
C VAL A 158 9.21 -16.46 10.15
N PRO A 159 9.70 -16.04 11.34
CA PRO A 159 9.09 -14.95 12.06
C PRO A 159 9.35 -13.66 11.28
N SER A 160 8.37 -12.78 11.23
CA SER A 160 8.46 -11.45 10.63
C SER A 160 9.63 -10.66 11.22
N LYS A 161 10.79 -10.66 10.55
CA LYS A 161 11.84 -9.67 10.82
C LYS A 161 11.52 -8.43 9.99
N GLY A 162 11.21 -7.35 10.69
CA GLY A 162 10.85 -6.06 10.09
C GLY A 162 12.01 -5.47 9.26
N PRO A 163 11.69 -4.54 8.34
CA PRO A 163 12.70 -3.80 7.59
C PRO A 163 13.47 -2.83 8.51
N VAL A 164 14.71 -2.52 8.10
CA VAL A 164 15.60 -1.55 8.74
C VAL A 164 14.96 -0.16 8.72
N GLU A 165 14.98 0.53 9.86
CA GLU A 165 14.42 1.87 10.03
C GLU A 165 15.26 2.92 9.28
N GLU A 166 14.79 3.36 8.11
CA GLU A 166 14.97 4.74 7.66
C GLU A 166 13.66 5.48 7.90
N THR A 167 13.57 6.19 9.03
CA THR A 167 12.35 6.92 9.42
C THR A 167 12.25 8.24 8.66
N PHE A 168 11.37 8.29 7.67
CA PHE A 168 10.83 9.54 7.14
C PHE A 168 9.80 10.11 8.10
N LYS A 169 9.97 11.38 8.49
CA LYS A 169 9.08 12.06 9.43
C LYS A 169 8.06 12.89 8.66
N LEU A 170 6.82 12.40 8.59
CA LEU A 170 5.68 13.11 8.00
C LEU A 170 5.46 14.51 8.62
N GLU A 171 6.02 14.78 9.80
CA GLU A 171 5.98 16.08 10.48
C GLU A 171 6.69 17.20 9.73
N GLU A 172 7.59 16.90 8.80
CA GLU A 172 8.29 17.90 7.98
C GLU A 172 7.35 18.62 6.99
N PHE A 173 6.10 18.16 6.86
CA PHE A 173 5.08 18.71 5.97
C PHE A 173 4.05 19.60 6.68
N LYS A 174 4.21 19.89 7.97
CA LYS A 174 3.34 20.84 8.70
C LYS A 174 3.70 22.29 8.41
#